data_AF-A0A920GWW0-F1
#
_entry.id   AF-A0A920GWW0-F1
#
_cell.length_a   1.000
_cell.length_b   1.000
_cell.length_c   1.000
_cell.angle_alpha   90.00
_cell.angle_beta   90.00
_cell.angle_gamma   90.00
#
_symmetry.space_group_name_H-M   'P 1'
#
loop_
_entity.id
_entity.type
_entity.pdbx_description
1 polymer ?
#
loop_
_entity_poly.entity_id
_entity_poly.type
_entity_poly.pdbx_seq_one_letter_code
_entity_poly.pdbx_strand_id
1 'polypeptide(L)'
;MYVFLGQVHFSLDEFDQAEEAITEGIKKGKLKDEAAAYMLLGQINFENQKWESAIESFRKCIDVAERQFDDKKEKQKEKKKRVQDQARKWVTYTEGEEERVESLKLKRKALGV
;
A
#
# COMPACT_ATOMS: atom_id res chain seq x y z
N MET A 1 -6.19 -6.58 15.63
CA MET A 1 -7.54 -6.02 15.40
C MET A 1 -7.55 -5.12 14.17
N TYR A 2 -6.76 -4.04 14.13
CA TYR A 2 -6.82 -3.03 13.06
C TYR A 2 -6.50 -3.56 11.64
N VAL A 3 -5.46 -4.40 11.48
CA VAL A 3 -5.13 -5.01 10.17
C VAL A 3 -6.28 -5.86 9.63
N PHE A 4 -6.93 -6.63 10.50
CA PHE A 4 -8.08 -7.46 10.11
C PHE A 4 -9.30 -6.60 9.77
N LEU A 5 -9.56 -5.54 10.53
CA LEU A 5 -10.64 -4.61 10.26
C LEU A 5 -10.46 -3.91 8.90
N GLY A 6 -9.24 -3.47 8.61
CA GLY A 6 -8.91 -2.91 7.29
C GLY A 6 -9.08 -3.93 6.16
N GLN A 7 -8.72 -5.20 6.35
CA GLN A 7 -8.98 -6.25 5.36
C GLN A 7 -10.48 -6.50 5.13
N VAL A 8 -11.29 -6.45 6.19
CA VAL A 8 -12.74 -6.62 6.08
C VAL A 8 -13.35 -5.46 5.30
N HIS A 9 -13.06 -4.21 5.66
CA HIS A 9 -13.54 -3.04 4.93
C HIS A 9 -13.05 -3.02 3.47
N PHE A 10 -11.79 -3.38 3.23
CA PHE A 10 -11.25 -3.54 1.88
C PHE A 10 -12.02 -4.57 1.05
N SER A 11 -12.44 -5.69 1.68
CA SER A 11 -13.25 -6.71 0.99
C SER A 11 -14.69 -6.28 0.74
N LEU A 12 -15.15 -5.20 1.40
CA LEU A 12 -16.47 -4.61 1.25
C LEU A 12 -16.45 -3.36 0.36
N ASP A 13 -15.32 -3.06 -0.30
CA ASP A 13 -15.07 -1.83 -1.08
C ASP A 13 -15.24 -0.52 -0.26
N GLU A 14 -15.14 -0.61 1.07
CA GLU A 14 -15.21 0.52 2.00
C GLU A 14 -13.83 1.12 2.24
N PHE A 15 -13.23 1.68 1.17
CA PHE A 15 -11.81 2.04 1.18
C PHE A 15 -11.44 3.15 2.17
N ASP A 16 -12.29 4.16 2.35
CA ASP A 16 -12.00 5.24 3.31
C ASP A 16 -12.03 4.73 4.77
N GLN A 17 -12.99 3.87 5.11
CA GLN A 17 -13.05 3.23 6.43
C GLN A 17 -11.87 2.26 6.64
N ALA A 18 -11.46 1.54 5.58
CA ALA A 18 -10.29 0.68 5.61
C ALA A 18 -9.01 1.50 5.86
N GLU A 19 -8.86 2.64 5.18
CA GLU A 19 -7.73 3.56 5.33
C GLU A 19 -7.65 4.09 6.77
N GLU A 20 -8.76 4.55 7.33
CA GLU A 20 -8.83 5.05 8.70
C GLU A 20 -8.46 3.95 9.71
N ALA A 21 -9.06 2.76 9.57
CA ALA A 21 -8.82 1.64 10.47
C ALA A 21 -7.34 1.21 10.49
N ILE A 22 -6.70 1.15 9.32
CA ILE A 22 -5.28 0.79 9.20
C ILE A 22 -4.38 1.91 9.72
N THR A 23 -4.67 3.16 9.39
CA THR A 23 -3.90 4.33 9.83
C THR A 23 -3.92 4.45 11.35
N GLU A 24 -5.07 4.27 11.99
CA GLU A 24 -5.19 4.24 13.44
C GLU A 24 -4.44 3.05 14.06
N GLY A 25 -4.46 1.90 13.40
CA GLY A 25 -3.67 0.74 13.79
C GLY A 25 -2.17 1.00 13.79
N ILE A 26 -1.67 1.69 12.77
CA ILE A 26 -0.26 2.10 12.64
C ILE A 26 0.08 3.14 13.72
N LYS A 27 -0.72 4.19 13.88
CA LYS A 27 -0.50 5.27 14.88
C LYS A 27 -0.44 4.75 16.31
N LYS A 28 -1.30 3.79 16.68
CA LYS A 28 -1.29 3.18 18.02
C LYS A 28 0.01 2.45 18.34
N GLY A 29 0.81 2.12 17.32
CA GLY A 29 2.04 1.38 17.44
C GLY A 29 1.83 -0.05 17.94
N LYS A 30 2.92 -0.82 18.05
CA LYS A 30 2.92 -2.23 18.52
C LYS A 30 2.28 -3.24 17.54
N LEU A 31 2.19 -2.90 16.26
CA LEU A 31 1.85 -3.90 15.25
C LEU A 31 2.95 -4.96 15.19
N LYS A 32 2.57 -6.24 15.28
CA LYS A 32 3.49 -7.37 15.10
C LYS A 32 4.10 -7.39 13.70
N ASP A 33 3.34 -6.91 12.72
CA ASP A 33 3.77 -6.83 11.34
C ASP A 33 3.40 -5.46 10.75
N GLU A 34 4.23 -4.47 11.07
CA GLU A 34 4.02 -3.08 10.65
C GLU A 34 4.23 -2.92 9.14
N ALA A 35 5.21 -3.64 8.56
CA ALA A 35 5.41 -3.69 7.11
C ALA A 35 4.15 -4.17 6.39
N ALA A 36 3.51 -5.24 6.88
CA ALA A 36 2.26 -5.73 6.29
C ALA A 36 1.10 -4.73 6.39
N ALA A 37 1.05 -3.91 7.45
CA ALA A 37 0.03 -2.87 7.58
C ALA A 37 0.22 -1.74 6.55
N TYR A 38 1.45 -1.29 6.32
CA TYR A 38 1.74 -0.31 5.27
C TYR A 38 1.51 -0.87 3.86
N MET A 39 1.78 -2.16 3.63
CA MET A 39 1.43 -2.82 2.37
C MET A 39 -0.08 -2.73 2.13
N LEU A 40 -0.89 -3.10 3.12
CA LEU A 40 -2.34 -3.06 3.02
C LEU A 40 -2.87 -1.63 2.84
N LEU A 41 -2.30 -0.65 3.55
CA LEU A 41 -2.64 0.76 3.36
C LEU A 41 -2.40 1.23 1.92
N GLY A 42 -1.27 0.81 1.33
CA GLY A 42 -0.97 1.09 -0.07
C GLY A 42 -2.00 0.48 -1.03
N GLN A 43 -2.42 -0.77 -0.79
CA GLN A 43 -3.45 -1.43 -1.59
C GLN A 43 -4.81 -0.74 -1.46
N ILE A 44 -5.22 -0.37 -0.24
CA ILE A 44 -6.46 0.38 0.01
C ILE A 44 -6.45 1.70 -0.76
N ASN A 45 -5.36 2.46 -0.67
CA ASN A 45 -5.23 3.73 -1.37
C ASN A 45 -5.18 3.56 -2.89
N PHE A 46 -4.58 2.47 -3.38
CA PHE A 46 -4.58 2.13 -4.80
C PHE A 46 -6.00 1.88 -5.32
N GLU A 47 -6.78 1.03 -4.65
CA GLU A 47 -8.18 0.78 -5.05
C GLU A 47 -9.04 2.05 -4.96
N ASN A 48 -8.74 2.93 -4.00
CA ASN A 48 -9.39 4.23 -3.87
C ASN A 48 -8.85 5.29 -4.86
N GLN A 49 -8.01 4.91 -5.83
CA GLN A 49 -7.40 5.79 -6.84
C GLN A 49 -6.58 6.96 -6.24
N LYS A 50 -6.13 6.83 -5.00
CA LYS A 50 -5.22 7.76 -4.30
C LYS A 50 -3.78 7.37 -4.61
N TRP A 51 -3.35 7.57 -5.86
CA TRP A 51 -2.08 7.05 -6.38
C TRP A 51 -0.84 7.49 -5.58
N GLU A 52 -0.71 8.80 -5.31
CA GLU A 52 0.41 9.33 -4.52
C GLU A 52 0.46 8.73 -3.12
N SER A 53 -0.68 8.65 -2.42
CA SER A 53 -0.80 8.08 -1.08
C SER A 53 -0.51 6.57 -1.06
N ALA A 54 -0.89 5.86 -2.12
CA ALA A 54 -0.57 4.45 -2.30
C ALA A 54 0.95 4.24 -2.44
N ILE A 55 1.60 5.00 -3.33
CA ILE A 55 3.05 4.95 -3.55
C ILE A 55 3.80 5.28 -2.25
N GLU A 56 3.40 6.31 -1.52
CA GLU A 56 4.02 6.67 -0.23
C GLU A 56 3.93 5.51 0.76
N SER A 57 2.76 4.86 0.85
CA SER A 57 2.52 3.73 1.74
C SER A 57 3.38 2.52 1.37
N PHE A 58 3.50 2.18 0.08
CA PHE A 58 4.39 1.11 -0.37
C PHE A 58 5.87 1.42 -0.10
N ARG A 59 6.30 2.68 -0.24
CA ARG A 59 7.66 3.11 0.11
C ARG A 59 7.92 2.98 1.61
N LYS A 60 6.97 3.39 2.46
CA LYS A 60 7.06 3.17 3.92
C LYS A 60 7.10 1.69 4.27
N CYS A 61 6.34 0.84 3.58
CA CYS A 61 6.42 -0.61 3.77
C CYS A 61 7.86 -1.13 3.56
N ILE A 62 8.58 -0.64 2.55
CA ILE A 62 9.97 -1.06 2.27
C ILE A 62 10.91 -0.65 3.42
N ASP A 63 10.81 0.60 3.87
CA ASP A 63 11.62 1.16 4.97
C ASP A 63 11.34 0.45 6.31
N VAL A 64 10.08 0.16 6.60
CA VAL A 64 9.68 -0.57 7.81
C VAL A 64 10.14 -2.02 7.73
N ALA A 65 9.99 -2.70 6.59
CA ALA A 65 10.48 -4.06 6.40
C ALA A 65 12.01 -4.15 6.61
N GLU A 66 12.75 -3.12 6.19
CA GLU A 66 14.20 -3.02 6.41
C GLU A 66 14.57 -3.05 7.90
N ARG A 67 13.78 -2.36 8.74
CA ARG A 67 14.00 -2.25 10.19
C ARG A 67 13.42 -3.43 10.97
N GLN A 68 12.32 -4.00 10.49
CA GLN A 68 11.54 -5.00 11.21
C GLN A 68 12.11 -6.42 11.10
N PHE A 69 12.80 -6.73 9.99
CA PHE A 69 13.33 -8.07 9.72
C PHE A 69 14.86 -8.11 9.81
N ASP A 70 15.38 -9.12 10.51
CA ASP A 70 16.82 -9.32 10.72
C ASP A 70 17.43 -10.14 9.56
N ASP A 71 18.39 -9.54 8.85
CA ASP A 71 19.10 -10.17 7.73
C ASP A 71 19.97 -11.37 8.14
N LYS A 72 20.32 -11.49 9.43
CA LYS A 72 21.10 -12.63 9.96
C LYS A 72 20.28 -13.91 10.04
N LYS A 73 18.95 -13.79 10.06
CA LYS A 73 18.03 -14.93 10.08
C LYS A 73 17.50 -15.18 8.69
N GLU A 74 17.92 -16.27 8.07
CA GLU A 74 17.60 -16.60 6.67
C GLU A 74 16.09 -16.51 6.35
N LYS A 75 15.23 -17.03 7.23
CA LYS A 75 13.76 -16.91 7.10
C LYS A 75 13.27 -15.46 7.11
N GLN A 76 13.85 -14.60 7.94
CA GLN A 76 13.46 -13.18 8.00
C GLN A 76 14.02 -12.40 6.82
N LYS A 77 15.24 -12.70 6.39
CA LYS A 77 15.85 -12.15 5.16
C LYS A 77 15.01 -12.47 3.92
N GLU A 78 14.57 -13.72 3.77
CA GLU A 78 13.66 -14.08 2.68
C GLU A 78 12.32 -13.34 2.76
N LYS A 79 11.73 -13.26 3.96
CA LYS A 79 10.47 -12.53 4.16
C LYS A 79 10.61 -11.05 3.80
N LYS A 80 11.67 -10.40 4.30
CA LYS A 80 12.03 -9.01 3.98
C LYS A 80 12.13 -8.79 2.48
N LYS A 81 12.93 -9.60 1.79
CA LYS A 81 13.10 -9.50 0.35
C LYS A 81 11.76 -9.64 -0.39
N ARG A 82 10.94 -10.63 -0.03
CA ARG A 82 9.61 -10.84 -0.64
C ARG A 82 8.69 -9.63 -0.44
N VAL A 83 8.63 -9.09 0.78
CA VAL A 83 7.80 -7.90 1.09
C VAL A 83 8.28 -6.68 0.31
N GLN A 84 9.60 -6.45 0.27
CA GLN A 84 10.19 -5.32 -0.47
C GLN A 84 9.98 -5.46 -1.98
N ASP A 85 10.18 -6.65 -2.55
CA ASP A 85 9.96 -6.91 -3.97
C ASP A 85 8.48 -6.73 -4.34
N GLN A 86 7.56 -7.16 -3.47
CA GLN A 86 6.13 -6.95 -3.66
C GLN A 86 5.77 -5.46 -3.63
N ALA A 87 6.28 -4.70 -2.66
CA ALA A 87 6.02 -3.27 -2.54
C ALA A 87 6.57 -2.49 -3.74
N ARG A 88 7.77 -2.85 -4.23
CA ARG A 88 8.36 -2.23 -5.44
C ARG A 88 7.51 -2.47 -6.69
N LYS A 89 7.00 -3.70 -6.87
CA LYS A 89 6.08 -4.00 -7.98
C LYS A 89 4.83 -3.15 -7.91
N TRP A 90 4.27 -2.98 -6.71
CA TRP A 90 3.13 -2.11 -6.50
C TRP A 90 3.42 -0.64 -6.80
N VAL A 91 4.59 -0.12 -6.40
CA VAL A 91 5.01 1.25 -6.77
C VAL A 91 5.02 1.43 -8.29
N THR A 92 5.76 0.57 -9.01
CA THR A 92 5.84 0.67 -10.48
C THR A 92 4.48 0.51 -11.15
N TYR A 93 3.64 -0.40 -10.64
CA TYR A 93 2.30 -0.60 -11.17
C TYR A 93 1.40 0.62 -10.94
N THR A 94 1.46 1.22 -9.75
CA THR A 94 0.67 2.40 -9.39
C THR A 94 1.08 3.62 -10.21
N GLU A 95 2.39 3.84 -10.40
CA GLU A 95 2.92 4.91 -11.25
C GLU A 95 2.42 4.76 -12.71
N GLY A 96 2.40 3.54 -13.23
CA GLY A 96 1.88 3.27 -14.58
C GLY A 96 0.36 3.48 -14.70
N GLU A 97 -0.41 3.08 -13.69
CA GLU A 97 -1.86 3.29 -13.67
C GLU A 97 -2.23 4.77 -13.56
N GLU A 98 -1.50 5.55 -12.76
CA GLU A 98 -1.65 7.00 -12.69
C GLU A 98 -1.44 7.67 -14.05
N GLU A 99 -0.34 7.35 -14.74
CA GLU A 99 -0.04 7.89 -16.08
C GLU A 99 -1.12 7.49 -17.10
N ARG A 100 -1.61 6.24 -17.04
CA ARG A 100 -2.67 5.74 -17.90
C ARG A 100 -3.96 6.54 -17.69
N VAL A 101 -4.35 6.76 -16.43
CA VAL A 101 -5.56 7.49 -16.07
C VAL A 101 -5.46 8.96 -16.50
N GLU A 102 -4.33 9.62 -16.25
CA GLU A 102 -4.10 11.00 -16.70
C GLU A 102 -4.14 11.12 -18.24
N SER A 103 -3.50 10.19 -18.94
CA SER A 103 -3.55 10.12 -20.40
C SER A 103 -4.97 9.97 -20.94
N LEU A 104 -5.81 9.15 -20.29
CA LEU A 104 -7.22 9.00 -20.66
C LEU A 104 -8.05 10.26 -20.38
N LYS A 105 -7.80 10.95 -19.27
CA LYS A 105 -8.45 12.24 -18.96
C LYS A 105 -8.10 13.31 -19.99
N LEU A 106 -6.82 13.42 -20.37
CA LEU A 106 -6.36 14.36 -21.40
C LEU A 106 -7.01 14.06 -22.76
N LYS A 107 -7.08 12.79 -23.16
CA LYS A 107 -7.74 12.37 -24.40
C LYS A 107 -9.24 12.72 -24.40
N ARG A 108 -9.96 12.48 -23.30
CA ARG A 108 -11.38 12.86 -23.16
C ARG A 108 -11.57 14.37 -23.31
N LYS A 109 -10.76 15.16 -22.58
CA LYS A 109 -10.78 16.62 -22.67
C LYS A 109 -10.52 17.15 -24.08
N ALA A 110 -9.58 16.52 -24.81
CA ALA A 110 -9.28 16.88 -26.20
C ALA A 110 -10.42 16.55 -27.18
N LEU A 111 -11.24 15.54 -26.87
CA LEU A 111 -12.41 15.16 -27.68
C LEU A 111 -13.67 15.98 -27.37
N GLY A 112 -13.64 16.86 -26.36
CA GLY A 112 -14.75 17.75 -26.02
C GLY A 112 -15.98 17.05 -25.44
N VAL A 113 -15.81 15.84 -24.89
CA VAL A 113 -16.84 15.04 -24.20
C VAL A 113 -16.50 14.85 -22.74
#